data_AF-A0A9E3QXH8-F1
#
_entry.id   AF-A0A9E3QXH8-F1
#
_cell.length_a   1.000
_cell.length_b   1.000
_cell.length_c   1.000
_cell.angle_alpha   90.00
_cell.angle_beta   90.00
_cell.angle_gamma   90.00
#
_symmetry.space_group_name_H-M   'P 1'
#
loop_
_entity.id
_entity.type
_entity.pdbx_description
1 polymer ?
#
loop_
_entity_poly.entity_id
_entity_poly.type
_entity_poly.pdbx_seq_one_letter_code
_entity_poly.pdbx_strand_id
1 'polypeptide(L)'
;MSALPKGWLTADAVCVLALGWLYGGDLLDALRAPTAPVAAMSALPSPGFPALALAALAAAAVGAVVGVVRRRGAEFRGYRLLPVVALVVFFVDFFAVFGRGDPLGRAERVALSLRHLAEQAASLASVEAVPPARAVEPLLEGLPPPPYLVKGEPLARWTWEARTGCAGPATEVAGLPAGTIVYCVAADRKLAWFTAVGLPLGRRFGEPGLVSQGPDALSTVVSAAPAPEADEEGAPFDGEDAGAP
;
A
#
# COMPACT_ATOMS: atom_id res chain seq x y z
N MET A 1 -33.65 13.03 42.11
CA MET A 1 -32.47 12.55 41.36
C MET A 1 -32.91 12.28 39.94
N SER A 2 -32.74 13.23 39.04
CA SER A 2 -33.03 13.03 37.61
C SER A 2 -31.98 12.08 37.05
N ALA A 3 -32.38 10.84 36.78
CA ALA A 3 -31.52 9.83 36.17
C ALA A 3 -31.05 10.33 34.79
N LEU A 4 -29.73 10.30 34.56
CA LEU A 4 -29.19 10.48 33.22
C LEU A 4 -29.90 9.52 32.26
N PRO A 5 -30.45 9.98 31.12
CA PRO A 5 -31.12 9.09 30.20
C PRO A 5 -30.08 8.08 29.68
N LYS A 6 -30.33 6.78 29.85
CA LYS A 6 -29.39 5.69 29.51
C LYS A 6 -28.79 5.83 28.10
N GLY A 7 -29.55 6.38 27.15
CA GLY A 7 -29.10 6.60 25.77
C GLY A 7 -27.92 7.57 25.60
N TRP A 8 -27.72 8.53 26.50
CA TRP A 8 -26.59 9.46 26.41
C TRP A 8 -25.27 8.83 26.85
N LEU A 9 -25.30 8.00 27.89
CA LEU A 9 -24.12 7.28 28.36
C LEU A 9 -23.61 6.28 27.32
N THR A 10 -24.51 5.63 26.58
CA THR A 10 -24.14 4.76 25.46
C THR A 10 -23.53 5.54 24.30
N ALA A 11 -24.08 6.72 23.96
CA ALA A 11 -23.53 7.56 22.91
C ALA A 11 -22.11 8.05 23.27
N ASP A 12 -21.89 8.47 24.51
CA ASP A 12 -20.58 8.86 25.02
C ASP A 12 -19.57 7.71 24.96
N ALA A 13 -19.97 6.52 25.40
CA ALA A 13 -19.12 5.33 25.36
C ALA A 13 -18.72 4.96 23.92
N VAL A 14 -19.66 5.02 22.97
CA VAL A 14 -19.39 4.77 21.55
C VAL A 14 -18.44 5.84 20.99
N CYS A 15 -18.62 7.11 21.33
CA CYS A 15 -17.72 8.18 20.88
C CYS A 15 -16.29 7.99 21.40
N VAL A 16 -16.13 7.68 22.68
CA VAL A 16 -14.80 7.42 23.27
C VAL A 16 -14.14 6.21 22.61
N LEU A 17 -14.88 5.12 22.43
CA LEU A 17 -14.36 3.91 21.78
C LEU A 17 -13.98 4.18 20.32
N ALA A 18 -14.82 4.86 19.54
CA ALA A 18 -14.57 5.14 18.14
C ALA A 18 -13.35 6.04 17.94
N LEU A 19 -13.30 7.18 18.66
CA LEU A 19 -12.19 8.12 18.55
C LEU A 19 -10.89 7.54 19.13
N GLY A 20 -10.98 6.84 20.26
CA GLY A 20 -9.84 6.17 20.88
C GLY A 20 -9.27 5.08 19.99
N TRP A 21 -10.11 4.31 19.31
CA TRP A 21 -9.68 3.28 18.36
C TRP A 21 -9.04 3.90 17.12
N LEU A 22 -9.70 4.88 16.49
CA LEU A 22 -9.25 5.48 15.24
C LEU A 22 -7.94 6.25 15.43
N TYR A 23 -7.94 7.25 16.31
CA TYR A 23 -6.79 8.14 16.50
C TYR A 23 -5.72 7.54 17.41
N GLY A 24 -6.07 6.60 18.29
CA GLY A 24 -5.10 5.86 19.08
C GLY A 24 -4.22 4.98 18.20
N GLY A 25 -4.79 4.33 17.18
CA GLY A 25 -4.05 3.57 16.18
C GLY A 25 -3.04 4.46 15.44
N ASP A 26 -3.47 5.60 14.91
CA ASP A 26 -2.61 6.51 14.17
C ASP A 26 -1.47 7.09 15.02
N LEU A 27 -1.75 7.42 16.28
CA LEU A 27 -0.72 7.90 17.20
C LEU A 27 0.29 6.80 17.54
N LEU A 28 -0.17 5.58 17.80
CA LEU A 28 0.72 4.43 18.03
C LEU A 28 1.58 4.12 16.80
N ASP A 29 0.99 4.21 15.61
CA ASP A 29 1.68 4.01 14.34
C ASP A 29 2.75 5.09 14.12
N ALA A 30 2.45 6.36 14.42
CA ALA A 30 3.41 7.46 14.37
C ALA A 30 4.57 7.30 15.37
N LEU A 31 4.30 6.73 16.55
CA LEU A 31 5.32 6.46 17.57
C LEU A 31 6.16 5.22 17.24
N ARG A 32 5.58 4.22 16.56
CA ARG A 32 6.28 2.99 16.17
C ARG A 32 7.08 3.14 14.89
N ALA A 33 6.62 3.93 13.92
CA ALA A 33 7.25 4.03 12.61
C ALA A 33 8.76 4.39 12.67
N PRO A 34 9.24 5.28 13.57
CA PRO A 34 10.67 5.58 13.70
C PRO A 34 11.51 4.43 14.28
N THR A 35 10.90 3.55 15.09
CA THR A 35 11.60 2.45 15.77
C THR A 35 11.49 1.12 15.02
N ALA A 36 10.55 1.01 14.09
CA ALA A 36 10.39 -0.16 13.25
C ALA A 36 11.52 -0.26 12.20
N PRO A 37 12.06 -1.47 11.94
CA PRO A 37 13.01 -1.69 10.85
C PRO A 37 12.42 -1.24 9.51
N VAL A 38 11.20 -1.69 9.21
CA VAL A 38 10.41 -1.29 8.03
C VAL A 38 8.98 -1.00 8.45
N ALA A 39 8.39 0.05 7.88
CA ALA A 39 6.97 0.38 7.98
C ALA A 39 6.32 0.45 6.59
N ALA A 40 5.08 0.00 6.51
CA ALA A 40 4.26 -0.14 5.32
C ALA A 40 3.61 1.19 4.87
N MET A 41 4.36 2.27 4.86
CA MET A 41 3.83 3.64 4.70
C MET A 41 4.68 4.42 3.71
N SER A 42 4.07 5.26 2.90
CA SER A 42 4.79 6.16 1.97
C SER A 42 5.29 7.44 2.65
N ALA A 43 4.65 7.84 3.75
CA ALA A 43 5.02 9.00 4.54
C ALA A 43 4.76 8.72 6.03
N LEU A 44 5.50 9.42 6.89
CA LEU A 44 5.30 9.33 8.33
C LEU A 44 3.93 9.94 8.69
N PRO A 45 3.05 9.21 9.40
CA PRO A 45 1.76 9.78 9.81
C PRO A 45 1.99 10.94 10.77
N SER A 46 1.34 12.07 10.53
CA SER A 46 1.48 13.25 11.38
C SER A 46 0.78 13.01 12.73
N PRO A 47 1.51 13.00 13.87
CA PRO A 47 0.88 12.75 15.17
C PRO A 47 0.05 13.93 15.69
N GLY A 48 0.24 15.13 15.11
CA GLY A 48 -0.34 16.37 15.65
C GLY A 48 -1.86 16.36 15.75
N PHE A 49 -2.56 16.00 14.68
CA PHE A 49 -4.03 15.96 14.70
C PHE A 49 -4.58 14.82 15.58
N PRO A 50 -4.14 13.55 15.46
CA PRO A 50 -4.55 12.49 16.37
C PRO A 50 -4.29 12.82 17.85
N ALA A 51 -3.14 13.43 18.18
CA ALA A 51 -2.83 13.84 19.55
C ALA A 51 -3.79 14.93 20.06
N LEU A 52 -4.09 15.94 19.25
CA LEU A 52 -5.05 16.99 19.60
C LEU A 52 -6.47 16.43 19.76
N ALA A 53 -6.90 15.55 18.86
CA ALA A 53 -8.19 14.89 18.92
C ALA A 53 -8.35 14.05 20.20
N LEU A 54 -7.34 13.25 20.55
CA LEU A 54 -7.31 12.47 21.78
C LEU A 54 -7.24 13.35 23.04
N ALA A 55 -6.51 14.46 23.00
CA ALA A 55 -6.46 15.42 24.11
C ALA A 55 -7.83 16.11 24.33
N ALA A 56 -8.50 16.53 23.25
CA ALA A 56 -9.84 17.09 23.31
C ALA A 56 -10.86 16.07 23.85
N LEU A 57 -10.76 14.81 23.40
CA LEU A 57 -11.56 13.70 23.90
C LEU A 57 -11.35 13.48 25.41
N ALA A 58 -10.10 13.43 25.86
CA ALA A 58 -9.77 13.25 27.27
C ALA A 58 -10.30 14.42 28.12
N ALA A 59 -10.14 15.66 27.66
CA ALA A 59 -10.67 16.84 28.35
C ALA A 59 -12.20 16.80 28.47
N ALA A 60 -12.90 16.43 27.40
CA ALA A 60 -14.36 16.27 27.40
C ALA A 60 -14.81 15.16 28.38
N ALA A 61 -14.13 14.02 28.38
CA ALA A 61 -14.41 12.91 29.28
C ALA A 61 -14.19 13.30 30.75
N VAL A 62 -13.07 13.95 31.08
CA VAL A 62 -12.78 14.46 32.42
C VAL A 62 -13.84 15.48 32.85
N GLY A 63 -14.21 16.42 31.98
CA GLY A 63 -15.26 17.39 32.25
C GLY A 63 -16.61 16.75 32.56
N ALA A 64 -16.99 15.72 31.79
CA ALA A 64 -18.19 14.93 32.04
C ALA A 64 -18.14 14.22 33.39
N VAL A 65 -17.04 13.51 33.69
CA VAL A 65 -16.86 12.79 34.97
C VAL A 65 -16.90 13.76 36.16
N VAL A 66 -16.16 14.88 36.10
CA VAL A 66 -16.12 15.87 37.19
C VAL A 66 -17.50 16.45 37.46
N GLY A 67 -18.28 16.76 36.41
CA GLY A 67 -19.62 17.29 36.58
C GLY A 67 -20.60 16.29 37.18
N VAL A 68 -20.48 15.01 36.81
CA VAL A 68 -21.24 13.91 37.42
C VAL A 68 -20.85 13.74 38.89
N VAL A 69 -19.55 13.68 39.21
CA VAL A 69 -19.04 13.50 40.59
C VAL A 69 -19.43 14.67 41.48
N ARG A 70 -19.35 15.91 40.98
CA ARG A 70 -19.75 17.11 41.73
C ARG A 70 -21.27 17.28 41.86
N ARG A 71 -22.07 16.29 41.42
CA ARG A 71 -23.55 16.30 41.47
C ARG A 71 -24.15 17.59 40.91
N ARG A 72 -23.53 18.19 39.90
CA ARG A 72 -24.16 19.34 39.24
C ARG A 72 -25.48 18.84 38.65
N GLY A 73 -26.57 19.56 38.92
CA GLY A 73 -27.93 19.15 38.54
C GLY A 73 -28.11 18.99 37.02
N ALA A 74 -29.34 18.70 36.58
CA ALA A 74 -29.69 18.51 35.16
C ALA A 74 -29.29 19.68 34.23
N GLU A 75 -28.98 20.86 34.79
CA GLU A 75 -28.44 22.02 34.06
C GLU A 75 -27.00 21.82 33.56
N PHE A 76 -26.24 20.89 34.13
CA PHE A 76 -24.89 20.59 33.67
C PHE A 76 -24.93 19.74 32.40
N ARG A 77 -24.83 20.41 31.26
CA ARG A 77 -24.83 19.80 29.91
C ARG A 77 -23.48 19.18 29.50
N GLY A 78 -22.59 18.89 30.45
CA GLY A 78 -21.25 18.34 30.17
C GLY A 78 -21.28 16.98 29.49
N TYR A 79 -22.33 16.18 29.68
CA TYR A 79 -22.56 14.93 28.97
C TYR A 79 -22.83 15.11 27.46
N ARG A 80 -23.01 16.35 26.97
CA ARG A 80 -23.16 16.64 25.53
C ARG A 80 -21.84 17.03 24.87
N LEU A 81 -20.77 17.26 25.63
CA LEU A 81 -19.48 17.67 25.07
C LEU A 81 -18.85 16.55 24.24
N LEU A 82 -18.95 15.30 24.68
CA LEU A 82 -18.33 14.15 24.02
C LEU A 82 -18.82 13.96 22.57
N PRO A 83 -20.14 13.92 22.29
CA PRO A 83 -20.64 13.80 20.92
C PRO A 83 -20.35 15.03 20.06
N VAL A 84 -20.34 16.24 20.66
CA VAL A 84 -19.99 17.48 19.95
C VAL A 84 -18.51 17.46 19.55
N VAL A 85 -17.62 17.07 20.45
CA VAL A 85 -16.19 16.92 20.17
C VAL A 85 -15.98 15.87 19.09
N ALA A 86 -16.65 14.72 19.18
CA ALA A 86 -16.57 13.68 18.15
C ALA A 86 -17.01 14.21 16.78
N LEU A 87 -18.15 14.89 16.70
CA LEU A 87 -18.63 15.49 15.45
C LEU A 87 -17.61 16.46 14.85
N VAL A 88 -17.06 17.36 15.67
CA VAL A 88 -16.07 18.36 15.22
C VAL A 88 -14.79 17.68 14.75
N VAL A 89 -14.28 16.70 15.50
CA VAL A 89 -13.07 15.95 15.13
C VAL A 89 -13.29 15.22 13.80
N PHE A 90 -14.37 14.46 13.66
CA PHE A 90 -14.68 13.76 12.41
C PHE A 90 -14.89 14.71 11.23
N PHE A 91 -15.52 15.86 11.47
CA PHE A 91 -15.70 16.87 10.43
C PHE A 91 -14.35 17.43 9.96
N VAL A 92 -13.47 17.81 10.88
CA VAL A 92 -12.15 18.32 10.53
C VAL A 92 -11.32 17.24 9.84
N ASP A 93 -11.37 16.00 10.33
CA ASP A 93 -10.66 14.87 9.73
C ASP A 93 -11.11 14.62 8.28
N PHE A 94 -12.42 14.55 8.06
CA PHE A 94 -13.00 14.33 6.74
C PHE A 94 -12.59 15.41 5.73
N PHE A 95 -12.66 16.69 6.12
CA PHE A 95 -12.39 17.79 5.20
C PHE A 95 -10.92 18.18 5.06
N ALA A 96 -10.12 18.05 6.14
CA ALA A 96 -8.74 18.53 6.15
C ALA A 96 -7.69 17.42 5.99
N VAL A 97 -8.02 16.18 6.38
CA VAL A 97 -7.07 15.06 6.43
C VAL A 97 -7.35 14.06 5.32
N PHE A 98 -8.61 13.62 5.17
CA PHE A 98 -8.97 12.61 4.18
C PHE A 98 -8.72 13.06 2.73
N GLY A 99 -8.87 14.36 2.44
CA GLY A 99 -8.57 14.95 1.14
C GLY A 99 -7.09 14.95 0.73
N ARG A 100 -6.17 14.52 1.62
CA ARG A 100 -4.73 14.42 1.35
C ARG A 100 -4.22 12.98 1.26
N GLY A 101 -5.08 11.98 1.45
CA GLY A 101 -4.70 10.57 1.40
C GLY A 101 -4.43 10.09 -0.03
N ASP A 102 -3.39 9.28 -0.21
CA ASP A 102 -3.19 8.55 -1.46
C ASP A 102 -4.36 7.58 -1.69
N PRO A 103 -5.04 7.61 -2.85
CA PRO A 103 -6.19 6.75 -3.13
C PRO A 103 -5.80 5.28 -3.29
N LEU A 104 -4.51 5.00 -3.51
CA LEU A 104 -3.99 3.66 -3.72
C LEU A 104 -3.30 3.15 -2.47
N GLY A 105 -3.72 1.96 -2.03
CA GLY A 105 -3.03 1.23 -0.99
C GLY A 105 -1.62 0.83 -1.43
N ARG A 106 -0.83 0.41 -0.44
CA ARG A 106 0.57 0.01 -0.64
C ARG A 106 0.70 -1.12 -1.65
N ALA A 107 -0.12 -2.16 -1.50
CA ALA A 107 -0.04 -3.35 -2.35
C ALA A 107 -0.36 -3.00 -3.81
N GLU A 108 -1.37 -2.17 -4.05
CA GLU A 108 -1.71 -1.69 -5.39
C GLU A 108 -0.57 -0.88 -6.00
N ARG A 109 0.08 0.00 -5.22
CA ARG A 109 1.23 0.78 -5.72
C ARG A 109 2.41 -0.09 -6.13
N VAL A 110 2.75 -1.09 -5.32
CA VAL A 110 3.81 -2.05 -5.66
C VAL A 110 3.42 -2.84 -6.90
N ALA A 111 2.20 -3.35 -6.97
CA ALA A 111 1.69 -4.10 -8.11
C ALA A 111 1.75 -3.29 -9.42
N LEU A 112 1.31 -2.03 -9.38
CA LEU A 112 1.34 -1.12 -10.52
C LEU A 112 2.77 -0.79 -10.95
N SER A 113 3.68 -0.56 -9.99
CA SER A 113 5.09 -0.27 -10.29
C SER A 113 5.76 -1.48 -10.96
N LEU A 114 5.52 -2.68 -10.43
CA LEU A 114 6.03 -3.92 -11.02
C LEU A 114 5.44 -4.16 -12.41
N ARG A 115 4.14 -3.98 -12.58
CA ARG A 115 3.47 -4.13 -13.87
C ARG A 115 4.03 -3.15 -14.91
N HIS A 116 4.19 -1.89 -14.55
CA HIS A 116 4.79 -0.89 -15.43
C HIS A 116 6.22 -1.25 -15.83
N LEU A 117 7.03 -1.69 -14.86
CA LEU A 117 8.39 -2.16 -15.11
C LEU A 117 8.41 -3.37 -16.06
N ALA A 118 7.50 -4.33 -15.86
CA ALA A 118 7.40 -5.51 -16.72
C ALA A 118 6.94 -5.17 -18.14
N GLU A 119 5.99 -4.25 -18.31
CA GLU A 119 5.56 -3.76 -19.62
C GLU A 119 6.73 -3.07 -20.35
N GLN A 120 7.51 -2.25 -19.66
CA GLN A 120 8.72 -1.63 -20.23
C GLN A 120 9.80 -2.66 -20.56
N ALA A 121 10.07 -3.63 -19.68
CA ALA A 121 11.02 -4.70 -19.96
C ALA A 121 10.57 -5.58 -21.15
N ALA A 122 9.26 -5.87 -21.26
CA ALA A 122 8.72 -6.62 -22.39
C ALA A 122 8.93 -5.90 -23.72
N SER A 123 8.88 -4.55 -23.74
CA SER A 123 9.19 -3.76 -24.93
C SER A 123 10.66 -3.85 -25.38
N LEU A 124 11.55 -4.25 -24.47
CA LEU A 124 12.98 -4.50 -24.74
C LEU A 124 13.29 -5.98 -25.03
N ALA A 125 12.30 -6.86 -24.89
CA ALA A 125 12.49 -8.28 -25.14
C ALA A 125 12.63 -8.56 -26.65
N SER A 126 13.49 -9.52 -26.99
CA SER A 126 13.56 -10.06 -28.35
C SER A 126 12.72 -11.32 -28.47
N VAL A 127 12.57 -11.83 -29.69
CA VAL A 127 11.91 -13.12 -29.97
C VAL A 127 12.66 -14.29 -29.30
N GLU A 128 13.97 -14.14 -29.11
CA GLU A 128 14.83 -15.22 -28.61
C GLU A 128 14.98 -15.21 -27.08
N ALA A 129 14.91 -14.04 -26.45
CA ALA A 129 15.17 -13.89 -25.02
C ALA A 129 14.56 -12.63 -24.40
N VAL A 130 14.33 -12.70 -23.09
CA VAL A 130 14.05 -11.56 -22.22
C VAL A 130 15.26 -10.62 -22.13
N PRO A 131 15.06 -9.32 -21.84
CA PRO A 131 16.15 -8.37 -21.78
C PRO A 131 17.17 -8.73 -20.68
N PRO A 132 18.49 -8.50 -20.93
CA PRO A 132 19.50 -8.70 -19.91
C PRO A 132 19.34 -7.67 -18.79
N ALA A 133 19.76 -8.01 -17.56
CA ALA A 133 19.59 -7.15 -16.38
C ALA A 133 20.08 -5.71 -16.57
N ARG A 134 21.21 -5.51 -17.25
CA ARG A 134 21.78 -4.20 -17.58
C ARG A 134 20.88 -3.30 -18.44
N ALA A 135 19.97 -3.87 -19.21
CA ALA A 135 19.01 -3.13 -20.03
C ALA A 135 17.76 -2.76 -19.23
N VAL A 136 17.45 -3.52 -18.18
CA VAL A 136 16.28 -3.32 -17.33
C VAL A 136 16.58 -2.37 -16.17
N GLU A 137 17.81 -2.39 -15.63
CA GLU A 137 18.22 -1.56 -14.50
C GLU A 137 17.89 -0.05 -14.65
N PRO A 138 18.13 0.59 -15.81
CA PRO A 138 17.79 2.01 -15.99
C PRO A 138 16.28 2.31 -15.91
N LEU A 139 15.43 1.31 -16.17
CA LEU A 139 13.97 1.49 -16.10
C LEU A 139 13.49 1.75 -14.67
N LEU A 140 14.27 1.35 -13.65
CA LEU A 140 13.92 1.60 -12.24
C LEU A 140 13.94 3.09 -11.89
N GLU A 141 14.73 3.91 -12.58
CA GLU A 141 14.81 5.35 -12.32
C GLU A 141 13.50 6.08 -12.65
N GLY A 142 12.70 5.52 -13.56
CA GLY A 142 11.39 6.05 -13.93
C GLY A 142 10.25 5.65 -12.97
N LEU A 143 10.50 4.77 -12.01
CA LEU A 143 9.47 4.29 -11.08
C LEU A 143 9.23 5.28 -9.94
N PRO A 144 7.97 5.39 -9.46
CA PRO A 144 7.69 6.16 -8.25
C PRO A 144 8.41 5.53 -7.05
N PRO A 145 8.72 6.33 -6.01
CA PRO A 145 9.39 5.82 -4.81
C PRO A 145 8.63 4.66 -4.16
N PRO A 146 9.34 3.67 -3.60
CA PRO A 146 8.71 2.54 -2.94
C PRO A 146 7.90 2.98 -1.71
N PRO A 147 6.69 2.43 -1.48
CA PRO A 147 5.79 2.84 -0.39
C PRO A 147 6.19 2.22 0.97
N TYR A 148 7.44 2.44 1.40
CA TYR A 148 7.97 1.98 2.68
C TYR A 148 8.75 3.09 3.39
N LEU A 149 8.72 3.04 4.73
CA LEU A 149 9.64 3.77 5.59
C LEU A 149 10.66 2.81 6.17
N VAL A 150 11.92 3.21 6.25
CA VAL A 150 12.98 2.50 6.98
C VAL A 150 13.37 3.38 8.15
N LYS A 151 13.15 2.90 9.38
CA LYS A 151 13.38 3.68 10.61
C LYS A 151 12.72 5.08 10.57
N GLY A 152 11.51 5.16 10.02
CA GLY A 152 10.73 6.38 9.89
C GLY A 152 11.07 7.28 8.70
N GLU A 153 12.12 6.96 7.92
CA GLU A 153 12.50 7.73 6.74
C GLU A 153 11.93 7.09 5.46
N PRO A 154 11.32 7.88 4.55
CA PRO A 154 10.81 7.35 3.29
C PRO A 154 11.95 6.92 2.37
N LEU A 155 11.80 5.75 1.75
CA LEU A 155 12.73 5.31 0.74
C LEU A 155 12.58 6.15 -0.53
N ALA A 156 13.69 6.73 -0.99
CA ALA A 156 13.68 7.62 -2.14
C ALA A 156 13.57 6.88 -3.49
N ARG A 157 14.11 5.65 -3.58
CA ARG A 157 14.18 4.89 -4.82
C ARG A 157 14.18 3.40 -4.56
N TRP A 158 13.81 2.64 -5.59
CA TRP A 158 13.95 1.20 -5.61
C TRP A 158 15.43 0.80 -5.71
N THR A 159 15.80 -0.27 -5.02
CA THR A 159 17.08 -0.97 -5.20
C THR A 159 16.88 -2.21 -6.07
N TRP A 160 17.97 -2.75 -6.59
CA TRP A 160 17.94 -3.79 -7.63
C TRP A 160 18.84 -4.96 -7.30
N GLU A 161 18.38 -6.16 -7.60
CA GLU A 161 19.20 -7.37 -7.62
C GLU A 161 18.80 -8.27 -8.80
N ALA A 162 19.77 -8.65 -9.62
CA ALA A 162 19.56 -9.58 -10.72
C ALA A 162 20.04 -10.99 -10.35
N ARG A 163 19.22 -12.00 -10.67
CA ARG A 163 19.51 -13.43 -10.50
C ARG A 163 19.27 -14.17 -11.80
N THR A 164 19.98 -15.27 -12.00
CA THR A 164 19.91 -16.09 -13.22
C THR A 164 19.71 -17.56 -12.88
N GLY A 165 19.13 -18.32 -13.81
CA GLY A 165 18.90 -19.75 -13.62
C GLY A 165 17.72 -20.05 -12.70
N CYS A 166 16.74 -19.14 -12.64
CA CYS A 166 15.60 -19.27 -11.75
C CYS A 166 14.54 -20.21 -12.35
N ALA A 167 13.89 -21.02 -11.50
CA ALA A 167 12.75 -21.86 -11.90
C ALA A 167 11.39 -21.14 -11.73
N GLY A 168 11.39 -19.92 -11.19
CA GLY A 168 10.20 -19.16 -10.84
C GLY A 168 10.54 -17.80 -10.20
N PRO A 169 9.54 -17.08 -9.67
CA PRO A 169 9.77 -15.85 -8.92
C PRO A 169 10.62 -16.10 -7.68
N ALA A 170 11.26 -15.05 -7.15
CA ALA A 170 12.12 -15.19 -5.98
C ALA A 170 11.30 -15.62 -4.76
N THR A 171 11.62 -16.78 -4.18
CA THR A 171 10.97 -17.32 -2.98
C THR A 171 11.70 -16.98 -1.69
N GLU A 172 12.96 -16.54 -1.80
CA GLU A 172 13.81 -16.16 -0.68
C GLU A 172 14.50 -14.82 -0.94
N VAL A 173 14.37 -13.91 0.03
CA VAL A 173 14.93 -12.54 0.01
C VAL A 173 15.57 -12.18 1.34
N ALA A 174 16.01 -13.20 2.09
CA ALA A 174 16.65 -13.00 3.38
C ALA A 174 17.89 -12.10 3.23
N GLY A 175 17.95 -11.03 4.04
CA GLY A 175 19.05 -10.06 4.01
C GLY A 175 18.89 -8.94 2.99
N LEU A 176 17.85 -8.94 2.15
CA LEU A 176 17.61 -7.83 1.22
C LEU A 176 16.85 -6.69 1.89
N PRO A 177 17.23 -5.43 1.63
CA PRO A 177 16.51 -4.29 2.18
C PRO A 177 15.12 -4.17 1.53
N ALA A 178 14.17 -3.61 2.30
CA ALA A 178 12.87 -3.21 1.74
C ALA A 178 13.06 -2.22 0.59
N GLY A 179 12.17 -2.29 -0.40
CA GLY A 179 12.30 -1.49 -1.63
C GLY A 179 13.27 -2.09 -2.65
N THR A 180 13.70 -3.35 -2.49
CA THR A 180 14.47 -4.06 -3.52
C THR A 180 13.55 -4.74 -4.52
N ILE A 181 13.84 -4.61 -5.81
CA ILE A 181 13.24 -5.41 -6.89
C ILE A 181 14.26 -6.48 -7.28
N VAL A 182 13.85 -7.74 -7.14
CA VAL A 182 14.60 -8.89 -7.60
C VAL A 182 14.13 -9.25 -9.01
N TYR A 183 15.06 -9.31 -9.96
CA TYR A 183 14.82 -9.75 -11.33
C TYR A 183 15.46 -11.10 -11.55
N CYS A 184 14.63 -12.13 -11.67
CA CYS A 184 15.05 -13.51 -11.80
C CYS A 184 14.85 -13.95 -13.25
N VAL A 185 15.93 -14.25 -13.97
CA VAL A 185 15.87 -14.76 -15.35
C VAL A 185 15.92 -16.28 -15.35
N ALA A 186 15.02 -16.91 -16.11
CA ALA A 186 15.01 -18.36 -16.29
C ALA A 186 16.28 -18.86 -16.97
N ALA A 187 16.62 -20.13 -16.75
CA ALA A 187 17.81 -20.74 -17.36
C ALA A 187 17.77 -20.72 -18.91
N ASP A 188 16.58 -20.84 -19.49
CA ASP A 188 16.34 -20.77 -20.94
C ASP A 188 16.31 -19.33 -21.48
N ARG A 189 16.33 -18.32 -20.60
CA ARG A 189 16.19 -16.89 -20.89
C ARG A 189 14.90 -16.51 -21.63
N LYS A 190 13.89 -17.39 -21.67
CA LYS A 190 12.61 -17.10 -22.30
C LYS A 190 11.63 -16.43 -21.36
N LEU A 191 11.83 -16.59 -20.07
CA LEU A 191 11.02 -16.02 -19.01
C LEU A 191 11.89 -15.27 -18.01
N ALA A 192 11.32 -14.23 -17.43
CA ALA A 192 11.84 -13.58 -16.25
C ALA A 192 10.72 -13.15 -15.31
N TRP A 193 11.05 -13.06 -14.03
CA TRP A 193 10.14 -12.66 -12.96
C TRP A 193 10.68 -11.43 -12.26
N PHE A 194 9.80 -10.47 -12.00
CA PHE A 194 10.06 -9.39 -11.04
C PHE A 194 9.41 -9.72 -9.71
N THR A 195 10.13 -9.49 -8.61
CA THR A 195 9.62 -9.71 -7.26
C THR A 195 10.05 -8.57 -6.35
N ALA A 196 9.11 -7.93 -5.66
CA ALA A 196 9.43 -6.84 -4.73
C ALA A 196 9.69 -7.37 -3.31
N VAL A 197 10.68 -6.76 -2.65
CA VAL A 197 11.01 -6.93 -1.24
C VAL A 197 10.41 -5.77 -0.45
N GLY A 198 9.73 -6.07 0.64
CA GLY A 198 9.04 -5.10 1.47
C GLY A 198 8.50 -5.75 2.73
N LEU A 199 7.24 -5.50 3.05
CA LEU A 199 6.57 -6.18 4.17
C LEU A 199 5.52 -7.15 3.64
N PRO A 200 5.36 -8.34 4.25
CA PRO A 200 4.29 -9.26 3.92
C PRO A 200 2.90 -8.60 3.98
N LEU A 201 1.99 -9.06 3.13
CA LEU A 201 0.59 -8.62 3.15
C LEU A 201 -0.01 -8.74 4.56
N GLY A 202 -0.84 -7.76 4.93
CA GLY A 202 -1.44 -7.66 6.27
C GLY A 202 -0.52 -7.15 7.38
N ARG A 203 0.81 -7.04 7.17
CA ARG A 203 1.73 -6.45 8.15
C ARG A 203 2.00 -4.97 7.87
N ARG A 204 1.90 -4.16 8.94
CA ARG A 204 2.22 -2.72 8.93
C ARG A 204 3.66 -2.40 9.31
N PHE A 205 4.26 -3.20 10.18
CA PHE A 205 5.63 -3.03 10.68
C PHE A 205 6.33 -4.38 10.75
N GLY A 206 7.66 -4.38 10.65
CA GLY A 206 8.48 -5.57 10.90
C GLY A 206 9.76 -5.59 10.09
N GLU A 207 10.33 -6.78 9.98
CA GLU A 207 11.49 -7.07 9.13
C GLU A 207 11.11 -7.14 7.65
N PRO A 208 12.03 -6.77 6.74
CA PRO A 208 11.81 -6.94 5.31
C PRO A 208 11.67 -8.42 4.95
N GLY A 209 10.80 -8.70 3.99
CA GLY A 209 10.57 -10.00 3.42
C GLY A 209 9.89 -9.87 2.07
N LEU A 210 9.41 -10.98 1.53
CA LEU A 210 8.61 -10.92 0.31
C LEU A 210 7.29 -10.22 0.60
N VAL A 211 6.95 -9.25 -0.26
CA VAL A 211 5.65 -8.58 -0.19
C VAL A 211 4.52 -9.60 -0.30
N SER A 212 4.76 -10.70 -1.00
CA SER A 212 3.86 -11.83 -1.10
C SER A 212 4.40 -13.11 -0.46
N GLN A 213 3.67 -13.63 0.51
CA GLN A 213 3.75 -15.04 0.87
C GLN A 213 2.39 -15.66 0.51
N GLY A 214 2.35 -16.60 -0.44
CA GLY A 214 1.12 -17.28 -0.90
C GLY A 214 0.94 -17.27 -2.42
N PRO A 215 -0.19 -17.83 -2.93
CA PRO A 215 -0.51 -17.87 -4.37
C PRO A 215 -0.73 -16.48 -5.00
N ASP A 216 -0.97 -15.46 -4.17
CA ASP A 216 -1.10 -14.05 -4.58
C ASP A 216 0.27 -13.35 -4.59
N ALA A 217 1.23 -13.96 -5.28
CA ALA A 217 2.53 -13.37 -5.46
C ALA A 217 2.42 -12.04 -6.21
N LEU A 218 2.75 -10.91 -5.58
CA LEU A 218 2.98 -9.64 -6.29
C LEU A 218 4.30 -9.77 -7.03
N SER A 219 4.24 -10.60 -8.06
CA SER A 219 5.26 -10.89 -9.02
C SER A 219 4.64 -10.75 -10.38
N THR A 220 5.41 -10.27 -11.32
CA THR A 220 4.98 -10.14 -12.70
C THR A 220 5.99 -10.82 -13.60
N VAL A 221 5.48 -11.43 -14.66
CA VAL A 221 6.25 -12.23 -15.60
C VAL A 221 6.48 -11.41 -16.85
N VAL A 222 7.71 -11.46 -17.34
CA VAL A 222 8.06 -11.02 -18.69
C VAL A 222 8.48 -12.23 -19.50
N SER A 223 7.92 -12.37 -20.69
CA SER A 223 8.28 -13.38 -21.67
C SER A 223 9.04 -12.75 -22.83
N ALA A 224 9.80 -13.56 -23.55
CA ALA A 224 10.29 -13.21 -24.88
C ALA A 224 9.12 -12.78 -25.79
N ALA A 225 9.43 -11.92 -26.77
CA ALA A 225 8.43 -11.46 -27.72
C ALA A 225 7.90 -12.64 -28.55
N PRO A 226 6.60 -12.67 -28.90
CA PRO A 226 6.11 -13.68 -29.83
C PRO A 226 6.85 -13.54 -31.16
N ALA A 227 7.23 -14.68 -31.75
CA ALA A 227 7.71 -14.68 -33.13
C ALA A 227 6.60 -14.10 -34.02
N PRO A 228 6.90 -13.25 -35.00
CA PRO A 228 5.89 -12.82 -35.96
C PRO A 228 5.26 -14.08 -36.56
N GLU A 229 3.93 -14.17 -36.50
CA GLU A 229 3.20 -15.19 -37.22
C GLU A 229 3.66 -15.08 -38.67
N ALA A 230 4.16 -16.18 -39.23
CA ALA A 230 4.46 -16.20 -40.65
C ALA A 230 3.14 -15.93 -41.35
N ASP A 231 2.98 -14.74 -41.90
CA ASP A 231 1.88 -14.44 -42.81
C ASP A 231 1.84 -15.60 -43.79
N GLU A 232 0.75 -16.37 -43.78
CA GLU A 232 0.47 -17.31 -44.86
C GLU A 232 0.35 -16.46 -46.12
N GLU A 233 1.50 -16.31 -46.80
CA GLU A 233 1.66 -15.76 -48.13
C GLU A 233 0.50 -16.29 -48.97
N GLY A 234 -0.37 -15.35 -49.38
CA GLY A 234 -1.67 -15.63 -49.96
C GLY A 234 -1.60 -16.81 -50.92
N ALA A 235 -2.43 -17.82 -50.64
CA ALA A 235 -2.72 -18.87 -51.60
C ALA A 235 -3.01 -18.19 -52.95
N PRO A 236 -2.30 -18.57 -54.04
CA PRO A 236 -2.58 -18.00 -55.34
C PRO A 236 -4.04 -18.24 -55.65
N PHE A 237 -4.76 -17.16 -55.95
CA PHE A 237 -6.11 -17.23 -56.48
C PHE A 237 -6.01 -17.95 -57.81
N ASP A 238 -6.36 -19.24 -57.84
CA ASP A 238 -6.52 -20.00 -59.07
C ASP A 238 -7.64 -19.33 -59.87
N GLY A 239 -7.23 -18.47 -60.81
CA GLY A 239 -8.11 -17.84 -61.77
C GLY A 239 -8.81 -18.91 -62.58
N GLU A 240 -10.10 -19.06 -62.33
CA GLU A 240 -11.02 -19.86 -63.12
C GLU A 240 -10.96 -19.39 -64.58
N ASP A 241 -10.34 -20.22 -65.43
CA ASP A 241 -10.34 -20.06 -66.89
C ASP A 241 -11.79 -20.12 -67.40
N ALA A 242 -12.40 -18.94 -67.53
CA ALA A 242 -13.60 -18.73 -68.33
C ALA A 242 -13.23 -18.83 -69.82
N GLY A 243 -13.03 -20.05 -70.30
CA GLY A 243 -12.96 -20.37 -71.72
C GLY A 243 -14.36 -20.44 -72.35
N ALA A 244 -14.80 -19.36 -72.98
CA ALA A 244 -15.73 -19.38 -74.12
C ALA A 244 -14.90 -19.55 -75.41
N PRO A 245 -15.37 -20.18 -76.50
CA PRO A 245 -16.68 -19.97 -77.13
C PRO A 245 -17.60 -21.21 -77.27
#